data_AF-A0AAN4YDY0-F1
#
_entry.id   AF-A0AAN4YDY0-F1
#
_cell.length_a   1.000
_cell.length_b   1.000
_cell.length_c   1.000
_cell.angle_alpha   90.00
_cell.angle_beta   90.00
_cell.angle_gamma   90.00
#
_symmetry.space_group_name_H-M   'P 1'
#
loop_
_entity.id
_entity.type
_entity.pdbx_description
1 polymer ?
#
loop_
_entity_poly.entity_id
_entity_poly.type
_entity_poly.pdbx_seq_one_letter_code
_entity_poly.pdbx_strand_id
1 'polypeptide(L)'
;MCHSQGIAPIAGTGTERTLTYIIQSDRPAPTTSRSKTYTVTGAVDVPWAPWAVEQMLNWKGTETDGESRPPIRVICPEATPCTDITIEDVDLWTEEGDSETYVCKNAFGSGACLKSDSSSTATYATTTTVTSAPSGYSATTMAADLTSAFGTDASIPIPTIPTSFYPGATPYSALAGSS
;
A
#
# COMPACT_ATOMS: atom_id res chain seq x y z
N MET A 1 2.51 -3.78 8.64
CA MET A 1 3.32 -4.61 7.73
C MET A 1 2.41 -5.18 6.66
N CYS A 2 2.62 -4.82 5.41
CA CYS A 2 1.75 -5.24 4.34
C CYS A 2 2.20 -6.55 3.69
N HIS A 3 1.25 -7.43 3.40
CA HIS A 3 1.47 -8.63 2.63
C HIS A 3 1.27 -8.32 1.14
N SER A 4 2.36 -8.33 0.37
CA SER A 4 2.27 -8.59 -1.07
C SER A 4 2.10 -10.10 -1.22
N GLN A 5 0.94 -10.56 -1.68
CA GLN A 5 0.80 -11.94 -2.14
C GLN A 5 1.75 -12.10 -3.33
N GLY A 6 2.80 -12.91 -3.18
CA GLY A 6 3.77 -13.19 -4.23
C GLY A 6 3.13 -14.05 -5.31
N ILE A 7 2.78 -13.44 -6.45
CA ILE A 7 2.54 -14.18 -7.68
C ILE A 7 3.91 -14.63 -8.20
N ALA A 8 4.11 -15.94 -8.32
CA ALA A 8 5.36 -16.52 -8.82
C ALA A 8 5.66 -16.02 -10.25
N PRO A 9 6.93 -15.72 -10.60
CA PRO A 9 7.27 -15.29 -11.95
C PRO A 9 7.12 -16.45 -12.92
N ILE A 10 6.15 -16.34 -13.82
CA ILE A 10 6.07 -17.20 -15.01
C ILE A 10 7.09 -16.65 -16.00
N ALA A 11 8.17 -17.40 -16.23
CA ALA A 11 9.21 -17.01 -17.17
C ALA A 11 8.64 -16.91 -18.60
N GLY A 12 8.39 -15.68 -19.06
CA GLY A 12 7.89 -15.38 -20.39
C GLY A 12 8.49 -14.08 -20.90
N THR A 13 8.94 -14.07 -22.15
CA THR A 13 9.69 -13.01 -22.83
C THR A 13 8.82 -11.79 -23.23
N GLY A 14 7.90 -11.37 -22.37
CA GLY A 14 6.98 -10.25 -22.61
C GLY A 14 7.53 -8.91 -22.13
N THR A 15 7.07 -7.81 -22.73
CA THR A 15 7.45 -6.45 -22.31
C THR A 15 6.85 -6.16 -20.93
N GLU A 16 7.67 -6.13 -19.88
CA GLU A 16 7.23 -5.82 -18.51
C GLU A 16 6.72 -4.37 -18.41
N ARG A 17 5.51 -4.18 -17.86
CA ARG A 17 5.00 -2.85 -17.48
C ARG A 17 4.87 -2.76 -15.96
N THR A 18 5.41 -1.68 -15.41
CA THR A 18 5.54 -1.42 -13.97
C THR A 18 4.47 -0.42 -13.53
N LEU A 19 3.45 -0.86 -12.78
CA LEU A 19 2.52 0.03 -12.06
C LEU A 19 3.07 0.25 -10.66
N THR A 20 3.31 1.51 -10.29
CA THR A 20 3.93 1.89 -9.01
C THR A 20 2.86 2.53 -8.12
N TYR A 21 2.33 1.79 -7.17
CA TYR A 21 1.52 2.32 -6.07
C TYR A 21 2.43 2.64 -4.89
N ILE A 22 2.26 3.76 -4.20
CA ILE A 22 3.10 4.10 -3.03
C ILE A 22 2.17 4.30 -1.83
N ILE A 23 2.21 3.39 -0.86
CA ILE A 23 1.57 3.57 0.45
C ILE A 23 2.69 3.87 1.43
N GLN A 24 2.73 5.09 1.94
CA GLN A 24 3.75 5.48 2.91
C GLN A 24 3.22 5.18 4.30
N SER A 25 3.88 4.25 5.01
CA SER A 25 3.62 4.00 6.43
C SER A 25 4.90 4.34 7.19
N ASP A 26 4.95 5.50 7.81
CA ASP A 26 6.09 5.90 8.63
C ASP A 26 5.88 5.42 10.07
N ARG A 27 6.86 4.68 10.60
CA ARG A 27 6.93 4.32 12.03
C ARG A 27 7.76 5.40 12.75
N PRO A 28 7.53 5.65 14.05
CA PRO A 28 8.18 6.76 14.75
C PRO A 28 9.65 6.44 15.05
N ALA A 29 10.56 6.86 14.17
CA ALA A 29 11.95 7.15 14.48
C ALA A 29 12.48 8.19 13.48
N PRO A 30 13.30 9.16 13.91
CA PRO A 30 13.61 10.32 13.09
C PRO A 30 14.55 9.90 11.95
N THR A 31 14.29 10.41 10.74
CA THR A 31 15.16 10.41 9.54
C THR A 31 15.10 9.25 8.54
N THR A 32 14.22 8.25 8.66
CA THR A 32 14.00 7.36 7.50
C THR A 32 12.55 6.97 7.34
N SER A 33 11.87 7.81 6.57
CA SER A 33 10.55 7.51 6.10
C SER A 33 10.59 6.27 5.20
N ARG A 34 9.77 5.25 5.45
CA ARG A 34 9.68 4.08 4.57
C ARG A 34 8.38 4.16 3.78
N SER A 35 8.48 4.68 2.55
CA SER A 35 7.46 4.44 1.53
C SER A 35 7.45 2.95 1.21
N LYS A 36 6.33 2.26 1.46
CA LYS A 36 6.15 0.93 0.87
C LYS A 36 5.55 1.12 -0.51
N THR A 37 6.44 1.13 -1.49
CA THR A 37 6.07 1.10 -2.90
C THR A 37 5.60 -0.31 -3.25
N TYR A 38 4.33 -0.47 -3.59
CA TYR A 38 3.80 -1.67 -4.23
C TYR A 38 3.96 -1.49 -5.72
N THR A 39 4.98 -2.14 -6.25
CA THR A 39 5.09 -2.33 -7.68
C THR A 39 4.37 -3.62 -8.03
N VAL A 40 3.23 -3.53 -8.71
CA VAL A 40 2.60 -4.70 -9.33
C VAL A 40 3.04 -4.71 -10.79
N THR A 41 3.95 -5.62 -11.14
CA THR A 41 4.39 -5.85 -12.52
C THR A 41 3.46 -6.87 -13.16
N GLY A 42 2.62 -6.44 -14.09
CA GLY A 42 1.79 -7.32 -14.91
C GLY A 42 2.39 -7.49 -16.30
N ALA A 43 2.42 -8.73 -16.82
CA ALA A 43 2.72 -9.00 -18.22
C ALA A 43 1.49 -8.68 -19.09
N VAL A 44 1.64 -7.79 -20.07
CA VAL A 44 0.53 -7.30 -20.93
C VAL A 44 0.29 -8.14 -22.20
N ASP A 45 1.06 -9.21 -22.45
CA ASP A 45 1.04 -9.95 -23.72
C ASP A 45 0.53 -11.41 -23.62
N VAL A 46 -0.46 -11.70 -22.77
CA VAL A 46 -1.18 -12.98 -22.79
C VAL A 46 -2.62 -12.78 -23.30
N PRO A 47 -2.95 -13.22 -24.54
CA PRO A 47 -4.25 -12.99 -25.19
C PRO A 47 -5.49 -13.62 -24.51
N TRP A 48 -5.31 -14.29 -23.37
CA TRP A 48 -6.38 -14.97 -22.61
C TRP A 48 -6.45 -14.55 -21.14
N ALA A 49 -5.66 -13.58 -20.67
CA ALA A 49 -5.84 -12.99 -19.34
C ALA A 49 -6.71 -11.73 -19.46
N PRO A 50 -8.01 -11.78 -19.15
CA PRO A 50 -8.81 -10.58 -19.06
C PRO A 50 -8.25 -9.75 -17.88
N TRP A 51 -7.58 -8.63 -18.22
CA TRP A 51 -7.42 -7.40 -17.42
C TRP A 51 -7.47 -7.61 -15.89
N ALA A 52 -6.30 -7.56 -15.24
CA ALA A 52 -6.25 -7.59 -13.79
C ALA A 52 -6.99 -6.37 -13.21
N VAL A 53 -8.15 -6.61 -12.59
CA VAL A 53 -8.79 -5.67 -11.68
C VAL A 53 -7.84 -5.44 -10.52
N GLU A 54 -7.41 -4.21 -10.30
CA GLU A 54 -6.59 -3.86 -9.14
C GLU A 54 -7.52 -3.48 -8.00
N GLN A 55 -7.57 -4.30 -6.95
CA GLN A 55 -8.42 -4.07 -5.78
C GLN A 55 -7.59 -3.80 -4.53
N MET A 56 -7.84 -2.64 -3.92
CA MET A 56 -7.33 -2.28 -2.61
C MET A 56 -8.48 -2.33 -1.61
N LEU A 57 -8.47 -3.38 -0.78
CA LEU A 57 -9.59 -3.74 0.11
C LEU A 57 -9.16 -3.81 1.58
N ASN A 58 -9.99 -3.28 2.49
CA ASN A 58 -9.86 -3.45 3.94
C ASN A 58 -8.49 -3.03 4.51
N TRP A 59 -8.05 -1.82 4.16
CA TRP A 59 -6.84 -1.22 4.72
C TRP A 59 -7.19 -0.32 5.88
N LYS A 60 -6.48 -0.50 7.00
CA LYS A 60 -6.69 0.23 8.24
C LYS A 60 -5.36 0.64 8.84
N GLY A 61 -5.30 1.80 9.46
CA GLY A 61 -4.14 2.25 10.21
C GLY A 61 -3.96 3.75 10.14
N THR A 62 -2.74 4.18 10.43
CA THR A 62 -2.35 5.57 10.47
C THR A 62 -1.05 5.81 9.71
N GLU A 63 -0.86 7.03 9.23
CA GLU A 63 0.39 7.53 8.68
C GLU A 63 0.82 8.82 9.39
N THR A 64 2.12 9.03 9.53
CA THR A 64 2.63 10.15 10.33
C THR A 64 2.11 11.52 9.87
N ASP A 65 2.19 11.83 8.57
CA ASP A 65 1.73 13.12 8.03
C ASP A 65 1.06 12.90 6.66
N GLY A 66 -0.27 12.94 6.64
CA GLY A 66 -1.12 12.66 5.48
C GLY A 66 -1.28 13.84 4.53
N GLU A 67 -0.85 15.04 4.93
CA GLU A 67 -0.85 16.23 4.07
C GLU A 67 0.42 16.26 3.22
N SER A 68 1.59 16.02 3.83
CA SER A 68 2.85 15.88 3.10
C SER A 68 2.90 14.58 2.29
N ARG A 69 2.22 13.53 2.76
CA ARG A 69 2.27 12.17 2.19
C ARG A 69 0.87 11.60 2.06
N PRO A 70 0.21 11.83 0.91
CA PRO A 70 -1.16 11.38 0.68
C PRO A 70 -1.33 9.87 0.98
N PRO A 71 -2.15 9.46 1.97
CA PRO A 71 -2.39 8.05 2.27
C PRO A 71 -2.99 7.27 1.09
N ILE A 72 -3.74 7.97 0.21
CA ILE A 72 -4.18 7.44 -1.08
C ILE A 72 -3.50 8.23 -2.20
N ARG A 73 -2.59 7.60 -2.93
CA ARG A 73 -1.82 8.22 -4.01
C ARG A 73 -1.78 7.35 -5.26
N VAL A 74 -2.71 7.60 -6.18
CA VAL A 74 -2.84 6.85 -7.45
C VAL A 74 -2.39 7.72 -8.62
N ILE A 75 -1.17 7.52 -9.11
CA ILE A 75 -0.62 8.34 -10.20
C ILE A 75 -0.28 7.46 -11.39
N CYS A 76 -1.05 7.61 -12.46
CA CYS A 76 -0.92 6.85 -13.69
C CYS A 76 -0.34 7.72 -14.81
N PRO A 77 0.46 7.14 -15.73
CA PRO A 77 0.96 7.84 -16.90
C PRO A 77 -0.18 8.37 -17.79
N GLU A 78 0.02 9.53 -18.42
CA GLU A 78 -0.98 10.12 -19.34
C GLU A 78 -1.18 9.27 -20.60
N ALA A 79 -0.09 8.68 -21.13
CA ALA A 79 -0.14 7.81 -22.30
C ALA A 79 -0.77 6.44 -22.02
N THR A 80 -0.96 6.07 -20.76
CA THR A 80 -1.57 4.80 -20.36
C THR A 80 -2.27 5.00 -19.01
N PRO A 81 -3.48 5.63 -19.01
CA PRO A 81 -4.28 5.77 -17.81
C PRO A 81 -4.58 4.42 -17.17
N CYS A 82 -4.67 4.37 -15.84
CA CYS A 82 -5.13 3.17 -15.16
C CYS A 82 -6.65 3.12 -15.20
N THR A 83 -7.22 1.94 -15.47
CA THR A 83 -8.66 1.71 -15.47
C THR A 83 -8.99 0.55 -14.53
N ASP A 84 -10.28 0.40 -14.21
CA ASP A 84 -10.81 -0.72 -13.44
C ASP A 84 -10.13 -0.92 -12.06
N ILE A 85 -9.79 0.20 -11.41
CA ILE A 85 -9.29 0.20 -10.03
C ILE A 85 -10.47 0.23 -9.06
N THR A 86 -10.44 -0.62 -8.03
CA THR A 86 -11.39 -0.55 -6.92
C THR A 86 -10.66 -0.22 -5.62
N ILE A 87 -11.05 0.87 -4.97
CA ILE A 87 -10.64 1.24 -3.61
C ILE A 87 -11.88 1.13 -2.72
N GLU A 88 -11.89 0.13 -1.85
CA GLU A 88 -13.05 -0.18 -1.00
C GLU A 88 -12.57 -0.52 0.42
N ASP A 89 -13.30 -0.04 1.43
CA ASP A 89 -12.96 -0.23 2.85
C ASP A 89 -11.50 0.15 3.20
N VAL A 90 -11.02 1.27 2.65
CA VAL A 90 -9.71 1.83 2.98
C VAL A 90 -9.90 3.02 3.91
N ASP A 91 -9.62 2.78 5.18
CA ASP A 91 -9.74 3.75 6.27
C ASP A 91 -8.35 4.04 6.84
N LEU A 92 -7.70 5.10 6.36
CA LEU A 92 -6.42 5.58 6.86
C LEU A 92 -6.61 6.93 7.54
N TRP A 93 -5.74 7.29 8.48
CA TRP A 93 -5.80 8.58 9.12
C TRP A 93 -4.43 9.10 9.55
N THR A 94 -4.23 10.39 9.38
CA THR A 94 -2.99 11.03 9.81
C THR A 94 -2.79 11.08 11.33
N GLU A 95 -1.54 10.91 11.79
CA GLU A 95 -1.12 11.06 13.19
C GLU A 95 -0.78 12.52 13.54
N GLU A 96 -0.29 13.29 12.57
CA GLU A 96 0.07 14.69 12.69
C GLU A 96 -0.94 15.59 11.95
N GLY A 97 -1.43 16.63 12.61
CA GLY A 97 -2.45 17.52 12.04
C GLY A 97 -3.87 16.99 12.19
N ASP A 98 -4.80 17.59 11.45
CA ASP A 98 -6.24 17.31 11.48
C ASP A 98 -6.84 17.10 10.07
N SER A 99 -5.99 16.94 9.06
CA SER A 99 -6.39 16.65 7.70
C SER A 99 -5.34 15.86 6.93
N GLU A 100 -5.78 15.14 5.91
CA GLU A 100 -4.94 14.39 4.98
C GLU A 100 -5.39 14.65 3.53
N THR A 101 -4.59 14.22 2.57
CA THR A 101 -4.93 14.38 1.15
C THR A 101 -4.99 13.05 0.41
N TYR A 102 -5.90 12.93 -0.55
CA TYR A 102 -5.90 11.88 -1.56
C TYR A 102 -5.55 12.48 -2.91
N VAL A 103 -4.60 11.87 -3.61
CA VAL A 103 -4.12 12.34 -4.91
C VAL A 103 -4.36 11.27 -5.96
N CYS A 104 -5.11 11.63 -7.00
CA CYS A 104 -5.34 10.76 -8.15
C CYS A 104 -4.98 11.49 -9.46
N LYS A 105 -4.25 10.81 -10.34
CA LYS A 105 -3.87 11.32 -11.67
C LYS A 105 -4.05 10.22 -12.71
N ASN A 106 -4.88 10.48 -13.74
CA ASN A 106 -5.18 9.56 -14.83
C ASN A 106 -5.61 8.14 -14.36
N ALA A 107 -6.36 8.05 -13.26
CA ALA A 107 -6.79 6.79 -12.65
C ALA A 107 -8.32 6.66 -12.62
N PHE A 108 -8.83 5.57 -13.17
CA PHE A 108 -10.27 5.38 -13.36
C PHE A 108 -10.75 4.11 -12.65
N GLY A 109 -11.95 4.19 -12.09
CA GLY A 109 -12.48 3.15 -11.22
C GLY A 109 -13.39 3.70 -10.12
N SER A 110 -13.51 2.98 -9.00
CA SER A 110 -14.40 3.33 -7.89
C SER A 110 -13.63 3.55 -6.59
N GLY A 111 -14.08 4.54 -5.81
CA GLY A 111 -13.54 4.84 -4.47
C GLY A 111 -12.56 6.02 -4.42
N ALA A 112 -12.43 6.61 -3.24
CA ALA A 112 -11.56 7.74 -2.93
C ALA A 112 -11.62 8.86 -3.99
N CYS A 113 -10.48 9.22 -4.61
CA CYS A 113 -10.35 10.28 -5.61
C CYS A 113 -10.39 9.80 -7.08
N LEU A 114 -10.75 8.53 -7.32
CA LEU A 114 -10.79 7.97 -8.67
C LEU A 114 -11.95 8.55 -9.47
N LYS A 115 -11.75 8.68 -10.79
CA LYS A 115 -12.86 9.02 -11.69
C LYS A 115 -13.63 7.77 -12.08
N SER A 116 -14.96 7.82 -11.99
CA SER A 116 -15.84 6.66 -12.23
C SER A 116 -15.93 6.18 -13.67
N ASP A 117 -15.44 6.95 -14.64
CA ASP A 117 -15.46 6.56 -16.06
C ASP A 117 -14.29 5.60 -16.38
N SER A 118 -14.46 4.31 -16.08
CA SER A 118 -13.44 3.28 -16.31
C SER A 118 -13.03 3.11 -17.78
N SER A 119 -13.79 3.67 -18.73
CA SER A 119 -13.48 3.63 -20.16
C SER A 119 -12.72 4.86 -20.67
N SER A 120 -12.54 5.87 -19.81
CA SER A 120 -11.94 7.15 -20.20
C SER A 120 -10.44 7.04 -20.41
N THR A 121 -9.95 7.69 -21.46
CA THR A 121 -8.52 7.94 -21.68
C THR A 121 -8.14 9.39 -21.41
N ALA A 122 -9.08 10.19 -20.89
CA ALA A 122 -8.86 11.59 -20.60
C ALA A 122 -7.79 11.77 -19.51
N THR A 123 -6.94 12.77 -19.68
CA THR A 123 -5.98 13.11 -18.64
C THR A 123 -6.65 13.94 -17.55
N TYR A 124 -6.23 13.72 -16.30
CA TYR A 124 -6.65 14.55 -15.18
C TYR A 124 -5.67 14.42 -14.01
N ALA A 125 -5.69 15.41 -13.13
CA ALA A 125 -5.10 15.36 -11.81
C ALA A 125 -6.11 15.93 -10.82
N THR A 126 -6.22 15.32 -9.64
CA THR A 126 -7.08 15.79 -8.56
C THR A 126 -6.40 15.58 -7.22
N THR A 127 -6.72 16.46 -6.29
CA THR A 127 -6.34 16.37 -4.88
C THR A 127 -7.58 16.62 -4.05
N THR A 128 -7.92 15.66 -3.19
CA THR A 128 -9.06 15.74 -2.28
C THR A 128 -8.54 15.86 -0.87
N THR A 129 -8.96 16.87 -0.13
CA THR A 129 -8.62 17.01 1.29
C THR A 129 -9.69 16.34 2.13
N VAL A 130 -9.27 15.50 3.06
CA VAL A 130 -10.12 14.83 4.04
C VAL A 130 -9.82 15.46 5.40
N THR A 131 -10.84 16.07 6.02
CA THR A 131 -10.70 16.84 7.27
C THR A 131 -11.36 16.15 8.47
N SER A 132 -11.65 14.86 8.35
CA SER A 132 -12.26 14.07 9.41
C SER A 132 -11.84 12.62 9.29
N ALA A 133 -11.42 12.03 10.41
CA ALA A 133 -10.97 10.66 10.48
C ALA A 133 -12.05 9.68 9.97
N PRO A 134 -11.73 8.80 8.99
CA PRO A 134 -12.64 7.76 8.55
C PRO A 134 -13.07 6.86 9.71
N SER A 135 -14.35 6.49 9.76
CA SER A 135 -14.83 5.57 10.79
C SER A 135 -14.17 4.19 10.63
N GLY A 136 -13.48 3.72 11.66
CA GLY A 136 -12.85 2.39 11.62
C GLY A 136 -11.42 2.37 11.07
N TYR A 137 -10.76 3.53 11.00
CA TYR A 137 -9.33 3.63 10.66
C TYR A 137 -8.41 2.94 11.68
N SER A 138 -8.81 2.92 12.96
CA SER A 138 -7.99 2.40 14.04
C SER A 138 -7.64 0.92 13.84
N ALA A 139 -6.34 0.62 13.79
CA ALA A 139 -5.79 -0.72 13.73
C ALA A 139 -4.96 -1.04 14.97
N THR A 140 -5.01 -2.30 15.43
CA THR A 140 -4.19 -2.79 16.54
C THR A 140 -2.71 -2.87 16.14
N THR A 141 -1.83 -2.47 17.05
CA THR A 141 -0.37 -2.60 16.91
C THR A 141 0.12 -3.99 17.32
N MET A 142 1.36 -4.33 16.95
CA MET A 142 2.00 -5.56 17.41
C MET A 142 2.78 -5.31 18.68
N ALA A 143 2.73 -6.23 19.64
CA ALA A 143 3.51 -6.12 20.89
C ALA A 143 5.04 -6.04 20.66
N ALA A 144 5.51 -6.52 19.50
CA ALA A 144 6.91 -6.48 19.08
C ALA A 144 7.25 -5.33 18.12
N ASP A 145 6.38 -4.32 17.97
CA ASP A 145 6.73 -3.12 17.21
C ASP A 145 7.94 -2.42 17.86
N LEU A 146 8.96 -2.16 17.06
CA LEU A 146 10.21 -1.56 17.54
C LEU A 146 9.97 -0.09 17.92
N THR A 147 10.37 0.29 19.14
CA THR A 147 10.36 1.69 19.60
C THR A 147 11.51 2.51 18.99
N SER A 148 12.57 1.84 18.52
CA SER A 148 13.70 2.45 17.83
C SER A 148 14.35 1.44 16.88
N ALA A 149 14.87 1.92 15.76
CA ALA A 149 15.68 1.11 14.86
C ALA A 149 17.09 0.82 15.44
N PHE A 150 17.81 -0.13 14.84
CA PHE A 150 19.14 -0.54 15.30
C PHE A 150 20.29 0.41 14.89
N GLY A 151 20.01 1.44 14.10
CA GLY A 151 21.03 2.36 13.59
C GLY A 151 21.99 1.73 12.57
N THR A 152 23.09 2.41 12.28
CA THR A 152 24.10 2.01 11.28
C THR A 152 25.51 1.84 11.84
N ASP A 153 25.75 2.28 13.07
CA ASP A 153 27.10 2.44 13.62
C ASP A 153 27.48 1.33 14.61
N ALA A 154 26.63 0.31 14.75
CA ALA A 154 26.83 -0.82 15.64
C ALA A 154 26.36 -2.13 15.00
N SER A 155 26.85 -3.25 15.54
CA SER A 155 26.38 -4.57 15.13
C SER A 155 24.92 -4.79 15.53
N ILE A 156 24.12 -5.38 14.64
CA ILE A 156 22.70 -5.65 14.85
C ILE A 156 22.56 -7.01 15.58
N PRO A 157 21.83 -7.08 16.72
CA PRO A 157 21.63 -8.34 17.43
C PRO A 157 20.83 -9.33 16.59
N ILE A 158 21.14 -10.62 16.72
CA ILE A 158 20.42 -11.70 16.03
C ILE A 158 19.03 -11.87 16.67
N PRO A 159 17.92 -11.70 15.93
CA PRO A 159 16.58 -11.88 16.49
C PRO A 159 16.21 -13.37 16.57
N THR A 160 15.33 -13.70 17.51
CA THR A 160 14.58 -14.96 17.48
C THR A 160 13.45 -14.86 16.46
N ILE A 161 13.11 -15.97 15.80
CA ILE A 161 11.95 -16.00 14.89
C ILE A 161 10.66 -15.88 15.74
N PRO A 162 9.79 -14.90 15.48
CA PRO A 162 8.56 -14.74 16.24
C PRO A 162 7.50 -15.78 15.84
N THR A 163 6.52 -15.98 16.70
CA THR A 163 5.32 -16.80 16.43
C THR A 163 4.06 -15.95 16.29
N SER A 164 4.21 -14.65 16.03
CA SER A 164 3.09 -13.73 15.78
C SER A 164 3.51 -12.68 14.74
N PHE A 165 2.73 -12.56 13.67
CA PHE A 165 3.06 -11.74 12.50
C PHE A 165 1.95 -10.76 12.10
N TYR A 166 0.73 -11.00 12.57
CA TYR A 166 -0.44 -10.17 12.32
C TYR A 166 -1.37 -10.23 13.55
N PRO A 167 -2.04 -9.12 13.93
CA PRO A 167 -2.92 -9.11 15.09
C PRO A 167 -3.98 -10.22 15.02
N GLY A 168 -4.05 -11.04 16.07
CA GLY A 168 -5.04 -12.12 16.19
C GLY A 168 -4.82 -13.34 15.29
N ALA A 169 -3.78 -13.35 14.43
CA ALA A 169 -3.47 -14.49 13.58
C ALA A 169 -2.30 -15.32 14.11
N THR A 170 -2.40 -16.64 13.97
CA THR A 170 -1.31 -17.57 14.27
C THR A 170 -0.53 -17.92 13.01
N PRO A 171 0.78 -18.23 13.11
CA PRO A 171 1.55 -18.77 12.00
C PRO A 171 0.91 -20.05 11.46
N TYR A 172 1.00 -20.25 10.14
CA TYR A 172 0.48 -21.46 9.51
C TYR A 172 1.19 -22.73 9.99
N SER A 173 2.50 -22.64 10.24
CA SER A 173 3.33 -23.74 10.71
C SER A 173 4.07 -23.37 11.98
N ALA A 174 4.26 -24.36 12.86
CA ALA A 174 5.11 -24.23 14.03
C ALA A 174 6.58 -24.03 13.64
N LEU A 175 7.35 -23.42 14.54
CA LEU A 175 8.79 -23.24 14.33
C LEU A 175 9.52 -24.58 14.50
N ALA A 176 10.46 -24.86 13.60
CA ALA A 176 11.33 -26.02 13.75
C ALA A 176 12.18 -25.83 15.02
N GLY A 177 11.87 -26.59 16.08
CA GLY A 177 12.49 -26.47 17.40
C GLY A 177 11.58 -25.96 18.52
N SER A 178 10.31 -25.66 18.24
CA SER A 178 9.28 -25.45 19.28
C SER A 178 8.68 -26.80 19.71
N SER A 179 9.46 -27.59 20.45
CA SER A 179 9.01 -28.86 21.07
C SER A 179 9.25 -28.84 22.56
#